data_AF-A0A2N7KEF3-F1
#
_entry.id   AF-A0A2N7KEF3-F1
#
_cell.length_a   1.000
_cell.length_b   1.000
_cell.length_c   1.000
_cell.angle_alpha   90.00
_cell.angle_beta   90.00
_cell.angle_gamma   90.00
#
_symmetry.space_group_name_H-M   'P 1'
#
loop_
_entity.id
_entity.type
_entity.pdbx_description
1 polymer ?
#
loop_
_entity_poly.entity_id
_entity_poly.type
_entity_poly.pdbx_seq_one_letter_code
_entity_poly.pdbx_strand_id
1 'polypeptide(L)'
;MKGPSYRFTLVRDTADNTQLRFYISYLYFKQNNHLLNGYDLSVMQQRGLKHHFTEIVAEKLDIETEVLENGSFSLDVKEQLQTLLNDLLYITKKCIIPNFYISWLNSTRADFFLYSLIKLSIKSNILITNNRYSKIYIGQVFWPKFNSIGHQTRESKLRDIKRKRIVRDRKREGKNCDPELVDQLIDKVILEDKEEITKIQKEYEPYIEALRPIEHYDPVNDPHAIEKMIDHFHTVAFTKEAYRYENIRFITQAKRLYQQCYSKVPASRGIMKNDSSELINKTYERLIKQYSILRFYPPVEDPTIRQYCIISFLDILYTTTTKEEFEDRFKLIGDKYSLDKSECKDFTLT
;
A
#
# COMPACT_ATOMS: atom_id res chain seq x y z
N MET A 1 -26.47 -29.32 -23.83
CA MET A 1 -25.70 -28.33 -23.03
C MET A 1 -25.55 -28.88 -21.62
N LYS A 2 -24.38 -28.76 -20.99
CA LYS A 2 -24.18 -29.24 -19.60
C LYS A 2 -24.97 -28.34 -18.62
N GLY A 3 -25.73 -28.92 -17.70
CA GLY A 3 -26.70 -28.21 -16.85
C GLY A 3 -26.09 -27.36 -15.72
N PRO A 4 -26.91 -26.60 -14.96
CA PRO A 4 -26.45 -25.67 -13.92
C PRO A 4 -25.59 -26.31 -12.81
N SER A 5 -25.89 -27.56 -12.42
CA SER A 5 -25.10 -28.30 -11.43
C SER A 5 -23.65 -28.51 -11.89
N TYR A 6 -23.45 -28.88 -13.16
CA TYR A 6 -22.11 -29.00 -13.75
C TYR A 6 -21.38 -27.65 -13.78
N ARG A 7 -22.10 -26.56 -14.05
CA ARG A 7 -21.52 -25.21 -14.03
C ARG A 7 -21.10 -24.79 -12.63
N PHE A 8 -21.89 -25.10 -11.60
CA PHE A 8 -21.52 -24.85 -10.21
C PHE A 8 -20.24 -25.60 -9.83
N THR A 9 -20.17 -26.90 -10.11
CA THR A 9 -18.95 -27.71 -9.90
C THR A 9 -17.76 -27.10 -10.63
N LEU A 10 -17.93 -26.69 -11.88
CA LEU A 10 -16.87 -26.04 -12.65
C LEU A 10 -16.39 -24.74 -11.99
N VAL A 11 -17.31 -23.85 -11.57
CA VAL A 11 -16.95 -22.60 -10.88
C VAL A 11 -16.23 -22.89 -9.57
N ARG A 12 -16.77 -23.78 -8.72
CA ARG A 12 -16.14 -24.16 -7.45
C ARG A 12 -14.75 -24.74 -7.64
N ASP A 13 -14.57 -25.60 -8.65
CA ASP A 13 -13.34 -26.37 -8.81
C ASP A 13 -12.26 -25.67 -9.64
N THR A 14 -12.62 -24.71 -10.48
CA THR A 14 -11.67 -23.94 -11.29
C THR A 14 -11.33 -22.57 -10.73
N ALA A 15 -12.13 -22.05 -9.78
CA ALA A 15 -11.83 -20.79 -9.12
C ALA A 15 -10.57 -20.88 -8.25
N ASP A 16 -9.73 -19.85 -8.35
CA ASP A 16 -8.58 -19.68 -7.45
C ASP A 16 -9.03 -19.24 -6.05
N ASN A 17 -8.10 -19.24 -5.08
CA ASN A 17 -8.40 -18.87 -3.71
C ASN A 17 -8.96 -17.45 -3.60
N THR A 18 -8.42 -16.50 -4.38
CA THR A 18 -8.87 -15.10 -4.37
C THR A 18 -10.31 -14.97 -4.85
N GLN A 19 -10.68 -15.68 -5.91
CA GLN A 19 -12.05 -15.74 -6.42
C GLN A 19 -12.99 -16.38 -5.41
N LEU A 20 -12.60 -17.49 -4.77
CA LEU A 20 -13.43 -18.15 -3.75
C LEU A 20 -13.66 -17.24 -2.54
N ARG A 21 -12.62 -16.59 -2.00
CA ARG A 21 -12.75 -15.63 -0.90
C ARG A 21 -13.66 -14.46 -1.28
N PHE A 22 -13.51 -13.95 -2.50
CA PHE A 22 -14.40 -12.92 -3.03
C PHE A 22 -15.85 -13.38 -3.11
N TYR A 23 -16.12 -14.57 -3.67
CA TYR A 23 -17.49 -15.09 -3.80
C TYR A 23 -18.15 -15.25 -2.44
N ILE A 24 -17.45 -15.83 -1.46
CA ILE A 24 -17.95 -16.00 -0.10
C ILE A 24 -18.31 -14.63 0.51
N SER A 25 -17.37 -13.67 0.50
CA SER A 25 -17.60 -12.34 1.06
C SER A 25 -18.72 -11.57 0.36
N TYR A 26 -18.78 -11.63 -0.97
CA TYR A 26 -19.82 -10.95 -1.75
C TYR A 26 -21.21 -11.56 -1.51
N LEU A 27 -21.33 -12.88 -1.52
CA LEU A 27 -22.61 -13.56 -1.31
C LEU A 27 -23.13 -13.29 0.11
N TYR A 28 -22.25 -13.35 1.11
CA TYR A 28 -22.58 -13.04 2.49
C TYR A 28 -23.06 -11.59 2.65
N PHE A 29 -22.33 -10.64 2.07
CA PHE A 29 -22.72 -9.23 2.10
C PHE A 29 -24.07 -8.99 1.41
N LYS A 30 -24.30 -9.61 0.25
CA LYS A 30 -25.56 -9.46 -0.50
C LYS A 30 -26.78 -10.01 0.27
N GLN A 31 -26.58 -11.00 1.14
CA GLN A 31 -27.66 -11.59 1.94
C GLN A 31 -27.89 -10.83 3.25
N ASN A 32 -26.81 -10.45 3.94
CA ASN A 32 -26.88 -9.93 5.31
C ASN A 32 -26.67 -8.42 5.43
N ASN A 33 -26.28 -7.75 4.35
CA ASN A 33 -25.96 -6.31 4.30
C ASN A 33 -24.84 -5.87 5.27
N HIS A 34 -23.98 -6.80 5.65
CA HIS A 34 -22.77 -6.57 6.44
C HIS A 34 -21.66 -7.55 6.05
N LEU A 35 -20.41 -7.22 6.39
CA LEU A 35 -19.25 -8.06 6.07
C LEU A 35 -19.21 -9.31 6.94
N LEU A 36 -18.65 -10.39 6.39
CA LEU A 36 -18.41 -11.63 7.12
C LEU A 36 -17.41 -11.37 8.24
N ASN A 37 -17.88 -11.51 9.49
CA ASN A 37 -17.05 -11.38 10.69
C ASN A 37 -16.86 -12.75 11.34
N GLY A 38 -15.67 -13.01 11.89
CA GLY A 38 -15.38 -14.23 12.66
C GLY A 38 -14.65 -15.34 11.90
N TYR A 39 -14.51 -15.22 10.58
CA TYR A 39 -13.68 -16.13 9.77
C TYR A 39 -12.61 -15.36 9.02
N ASP A 40 -11.35 -15.75 9.24
CA ASP A 40 -10.26 -15.29 8.43
C ASP A 40 -10.13 -16.18 7.18
N LEU A 41 -10.71 -15.73 6.07
CA LEU A 41 -10.71 -16.52 4.83
C LEU A 41 -9.29 -16.66 4.23
N SER A 42 -8.34 -15.77 4.57
CA SER A 42 -7.01 -15.82 3.98
C SER A 42 -6.16 -16.98 4.50
N VAL A 43 -6.44 -17.49 5.70
CA VAL A 43 -5.75 -18.66 6.28
C VAL A 43 -6.36 -20.00 5.82
N MET A 44 -7.53 -19.97 5.18
CA MET A 44 -8.22 -21.18 4.77
C MET A 44 -7.54 -21.84 3.56
N GLN A 45 -7.35 -23.15 3.65
CA GLN A 45 -6.91 -23.95 2.51
C GLN A 45 -8.01 -23.97 1.43
N GLN A 46 -7.62 -24.21 0.17
CA GLN A 46 -8.55 -24.22 -0.97
C GLN A 46 -9.74 -25.16 -0.75
N ARG A 47 -9.54 -26.34 -0.14
CA ARG A 47 -10.63 -27.26 0.19
C ARG A 47 -11.67 -26.64 1.14
N GLY A 48 -11.20 -25.92 2.17
CA GLY A 48 -12.07 -25.20 3.10
C GLY A 48 -12.84 -24.07 2.40
N LEU A 49 -12.16 -23.30 1.55
CA LEU A 49 -12.80 -22.25 0.74
C LEU A 49 -13.87 -22.81 -0.20
N LYS A 50 -13.61 -23.94 -0.87
CA LYS A 50 -14.60 -24.62 -1.71
C LYS A 50 -15.81 -25.08 -0.90
N HIS A 51 -15.58 -25.58 0.31
CA HIS A 51 -16.65 -26.02 1.20
C HIS A 51 -17.52 -24.83 1.64
N HIS A 52 -16.95 -23.75 2.18
CA HIS A 52 -17.70 -22.54 2.54
C HIS A 52 -18.42 -21.89 1.36
N PHE A 53 -17.79 -21.88 0.19
CA PHE A 53 -18.48 -21.42 -1.02
C PHE A 53 -19.69 -22.30 -1.38
N THR A 54 -19.61 -23.60 -1.13
CA THR A 54 -20.74 -24.51 -1.35
C THR A 54 -21.85 -24.27 -0.32
N GLU A 55 -21.50 -24.14 0.95
CA GLU A 55 -22.43 -23.86 2.05
C GLU A 55 -23.20 -22.56 1.81
N ILE A 56 -22.51 -21.46 1.47
CA ILE A 56 -23.17 -20.17 1.28
C ILE A 56 -24.05 -20.12 0.01
N VAL A 57 -23.72 -20.91 -1.02
CA VAL A 57 -24.58 -21.05 -2.21
C VAL A 57 -25.81 -21.89 -1.88
N ALA A 58 -25.66 -22.98 -1.11
CA ALA A 58 -26.77 -23.82 -0.67
C ALA A 58 -27.74 -23.03 0.22
N GLU A 59 -27.21 -22.29 1.21
CA GLU A 59 -27.99 -21.39 2.07
C GLU A 59 -28.79 -20.37 1.24
N LYS A 60 -28.14 -19.75 0.24
CA LYS A 60 -28.79 -18.75 -0.61
C LYS A 60 -29.88 -19.30 -1.52
N LEU A 61 -29.81 -20.60 -1.83
CA LEU A 61 -30.80 -21.31 -2.63
C LEU A 61 -31.86 -22.00 -1.77
N ASP A 62 -31.76 -21.90 -0.45
CA ASP A 62 -32.62 -22.57 0.53
C ASP A 62 -32.69 -24.10 0.31
N ILE A 63 -31.52 -24.71 0.12
CA ILE A 63 -31.37 -26.16 -0.06
C ILE A 63 -30.25 -26.72 0.82
N GLU A 64 -30.29 -28.03 1.04
CA GLU A 64 -29.19 -28.73 1.70
C GLU A 64 -27.92 -28.78 0.83
N THR A 65 -26.75 -28.70 1.45
CA THR A 65 -25.45 -28.77 0.78
C THR A 65 -25.30 -30.05 -0.06
N GLU A 66 -25.73 -31.19 0.46
CA GLU A 66 -25.68 -32.48 -0.26
C GLU A 66 -26.53 -32.46 -1.54
N VAL A 67 -27.67 -31.77 -1.52
CA VAL A 67 -28.55 -31.61 -2.69
C VAL A 67 -27.86 -30.80 -3.78
N LEU A 68 -27.16 -29.72 -3.40
CA LEU A 68 -26.36 -28.91 -4.31
C LEU A 68 -25.21 -29.73 -4.95
N GLU A 69 -24.51 -30.53 -4.15
CA GLU A 69 -23.41 -31.39 -4.61
C GLU A 69 -23.88 -32.51 -5.53
N ASN A 70 -25.01 -33.14 -5.21
CA ASN A 70 -25.59 -34.23 -5.99
C ASN A 70 -26.36 -33.77 -7.23
N GLY A 71 -26.56 -32.45 -7.40
CA GLY A 71 -27.22 -31.90 -8.60
C GLY A 71 -28.73 -32.14 -8.69
N SER A 72 -29.35 -32.63 -7.61
CA SER A 72 -30.70 -33.20 -7.60
C SER A 72 -31.74 -32.19 -7.08
N PHE A 73 -31.98 -31.13 -7.85
CA PHE A 73 -32.90 -30.04 -7.48
C PHE A 73 -33.94 -29.73 -8.57
N SER A 74 -35.01 -29.04 -8.16
CA SER A 74 -36.15 -28.63 -9.00
C SER A 74 -35.74 -27.67 -10.12
N LEU A 75 -36.62 -27.48 -11.11
CA LEU A 75 -36.39 -26.51 -12.19
C LEU A 75 -36.18 -25.09 -11.67
N ASP A 76 -36.96 -24.67 -10.67
CA ASP A 76 -36.86 -23.33 -10.07
C ASP A 76 -35.49 -23.10 -9.44
N VAL A 77 -34.98 -24.06 -8.66
CA VAL A 77 -33.64 -23.97 -8.05
C VAL A 77 -32.54 -23.97 -9.12
N LYS A 78 -32.72 -24.70 -10.23
CA LYS A 78 -31.78 -24.65 -11.36
C LYS A 78 -31.71 -23.27 -11.99
N GLU A 79 -32.83 -22.59 -12.16
CA GLU A 79 -32.89 -21.24 -12.72
C GLU A 79 -32.29 -20.20 -11.77
N GLN A 80 -32.54 -20.32 -10.46
CA GLN A 80 -31.94 -19.47 -9.44
C GLN A 80 -30.42 -19.65 -9.37
N LEU A 81 -29.94 -20.90 -9.33
CA LEU A 81 -28.51 -21.21 -9.37
C LEU A 81 -27.86 -20.64 -10.64
N GLN A 82 -28.53 -20.80 -11.78
CA GLN A 82 -28.05 -20.25 -13.05
C GLN A 82 -27.92 -18.72 -13.03
N THR A 83 -28.90 -18.04 -12.44
CA THR A 83 -28.90 -16.57 -12.27
C THR A 83 -27.78 -16.14 -11.32
N LEU A 84 -27.63 -16.82 -10.19
CA LEU A 84 -26.59 -16.57 -9.19
C LEU A 84 -25.19 -16.72 -9.81
N LEU A 85 -24.92 -17.80 -10.54
CA LEU A 85 -23.63 -18.04 -11.18
C LEU A 85 -23.31 -16.97 -12.24
N ASN A 86 -24.32 -16.50 -12.98
CA ASN A 86 -24.12 -15.41 -13.94
C ASN A 86 -23.81 -14.08 -13.24
N ASP A 87 -24.48 -13.77 -12.12
CA ASP A 87 -24.19 -12.60 -11.30
C ASP A 87 -22.77 -12.63 -10.73
N LEU A 88 -22.34 -13.79 -10.20
CA LEU A 88 -20.96 -13.97 -9.71
C LEU A 88 -19.92 -13.70 -10.79
N LEU A 89 -20.09 -14.26 -11.98
CA LEU A 89 -19.17 -14.01 -13.10
C LEU A 89 -19.15 -12.55 -13.54
N TYR A 90 -20.30 -11.88 -13.51
CA TYR A 90 -20.42 -10.47 -13.84
C TYR A 90 -19.73 -9.57 -12.80
N ILE A 91 -20.02 -9.78 -11.52
CA ILE A 91 -19.49 -8.93 -10.45
C ILE A 91 -17.99 -9.14 -10.24
N THR A 92 -17.48 -10.36 -10.44
CA THR A 92 -16.05 -10.65 -10.44
C THR A 92 -15.29 -9.82 -11.46
N LYS A 93 -15.80 -9.72 -12.69
CA LYS A 93 -15.16 -8.89 -13.74
C LYS A 93 -15.11 -7.41 -13.38
N LYS A 94 -16.01 -6.94 -12.52
CA LYS A 94 -16.11 -5.54 -12.11
C LYS A 94 -15.32 -5.20 -10.85
N CYS A 95 -15.27 -6.12 -9.88
CA CYS A 95 -14.79 -5.81 -8.53
C CYS A 95 -13.45 -6.46 -8.19
N ILE A 96 -13.12 -7.61 -8.80
CA ILE A 96 -11.82 -8.24 -8.59
C ILE A 96 -10.76 -7.45 -9.37
N ILE A 97 -9.65 -7.11 -8.71
CA ILE A 97 -8.49 -6.54 -9.36
C ILE A 97 -7.82 -7.64 -10.19
N PRO A 98 -7.71 -7.47 -11.52
CA PRO A 98 -7.10 -8.50 -12.35
C PRO A 98 -5.64 -8.81 -11.96
N ASN A 99 -5.25 -10.09 -12.06
CA ASN A 99 -3.93 -10.56 -11.62
C ASN A 99 -2.75 -9.78 -12.23
N PHE A 100 -2.85 -9.30 -13.48
CA PHE A 100 -1.78 -8.53 -14.12
C PHE A 100 -1.49 -7.17 -13.46
N TYR A 101 -2.43 -6.61 -12.69
CA TYR A 101 -2.22 -5.41 -11.88
C TYR A 101 -1.51 -5.70 -10.57
N ILE A 102 -1.67 -6.91 -10.02
CA ILE A 102 -1.16 -7.31 -8.69
C ILE A 102 0.03 -8.28 -8.76
N SER A 103 0.40 -8.78 -9.94
CA SER A 103 1.49 -9.75 -10.14
C SER A 103 2.89 -9.26 -9.73
N TRP A 104 3.05 -7.97 -9.42
CA TRP A 104 4.29 -7.41 -8.88
C TRP A 104 4.42 -7.60 -7.36
N LEU A 105 3.33 -7.99 -6.68
CA LEU A 105 3.29 -8.34 -5.26
C LEU A 105 3.71 -9.81 -5.11
N ASN A 106 4.96 -10.08 -5.47
CA ASN A 106 5.53 -11.42 -5.56
C ASN A 106 6.77 -11.60 -4.67
N SER A 107 6.96 -10.69 -3.71
CA SER A 107 8.09 -10.71 -2.79
C SER A 107 7.76 -9.96 -1.51
N THR A 108 8.36 -10.35 -0.40
CA THR A 108 8.18 -9.70 0.91
C THR A 108 8.45 -8.20 0.87
N ARG A 109 9.44 -7.75 0.06
CA ARG A 109 9.70 -6.31 -0.12
C ARG A 109 8.51 -5.58 -0.74
N ALA A 110 7.85 -6.19 -1.73
CA ALA A 110 6.67 -5.60 -2.37
C ALA A 110 5.48 -5.53 -1.40
N ASP A 111 5.32 -6.54 -0.56
CA ASP A 111 4.25 -6.60 0.45
C ASP A 111 4.42 -5.50 1.50
N PHE A 112 5.64 -5.42 2.06
CA PHE A 112 6.00 -4.36 3.01
C PHE A 112 5.88 -2.97 2.37
N PHE A 113 6.28 -2.81 1.11
CA PHE A 113 6.15 -1.55 0.40
C PHE A 113 4.68 -1.12 0.26
N LEU A 114 3.80 -2.02 -0.20
CA LEU A 114 2.38 -1.72 -0.35
C LEU A 114 1.74 -1.36 1.00
N TYR A 115 1.98 -2.17 2.04
CA TYR A 115 1.49 -1.92 3.39
C TYR A 115 1.92 -0.54 3.90
N SER A 116 3.21 -0.22 3.77
CA SER A 116 3.78 1.04 4.26
C SER A 116 3.25 2.24 3.48
N LEU A 117 3.03 2.08 2.19
CA LEU A 117 2.47 3.11 1.32
C LEU A 117 1.01 3.42 1.71
N ILE A 118 0.20 2.39 1.98
CA ILE A 118 -1.18 2.57 2.45
C ILE A 118 -1.20 3.21 3.83
N LYS A 119 -0.43 2.67 4.78
CA LYS A 119 -0.36 3.16 6.17
C LYS A 119 0.07 4.61 6.26
N LEU A 120 1.09 5.01 5.49
CA LEU A 120 1.54 6.40 5.46
C LEU A 120 0.55 7.31 4.72
N SER A 121 -0.19 6.80 3.73
CA SER A 121 -1.28 7.56 3.11
C SER A 121 -2.39 7.87 4.11
N ILE A 122 -2.75 6.89 4.96
CA ILE A 122 -3.75 7.04 6.02
C ILE A 122 -3.29 8.05 7.07
N LYS A 123 -2.08 7.89 7.60
CA LYS A 123 -1.54 8.78 8.65
C LYS A 123 -1.39 10.22 8.19
N SER A 124 -1.09 10.45 6.91
CA SER A 124 -0.93 11.79 6.35
C SER A 124 -2.22 12.39 5.79
N ASN A 125 -3.28 11.58 5.66
CA ASN A 125 -4.48 11.87 4.89
C ASN A 125 -4.16 12.31 3.43
N ILE A 126 -3.09 11.80 2.84
CA ILE A 126 -2.68 12.09 1.47
C ILE A 126 -2.33 10.79 0.77
N LEU A 127 -2.98 10.52 -0.36
CA LEU A 127 -2.67 9.35 -1.16
C LEU A 127 -1.26 9.47 -1.77
N ILE A 128 -0.33 8.60 -1.36
CA ILE A 128 1.09 8.71 -1.74
C ILE A 128 1.33 8.69 -3.26
N THR A 129 0.40 8.10 -4.01
CA THR A 129 0.42 8.08 -5.48
C THR A 129 0.44 9.48 -6.13
N ASN A 130 0.19 10.55 -5.37
CA ASN A 130 0.33 11.92 -5.82
C ASN A 130 1.72 12.51 -5.54
N ASN A 131 2.68 12.19 -6.42
CA ASN A 131 4.13 12.45 -6.28
C ASN A 131 4.50 13.87 -5.81
N ARG A 132 3.79 14.93 -6.26
CA ARG A 132 4.08 16.31 -5.85
C ARG A 132 3.82 16.52 -4.35
N TYR A 133 2.63 16.17 -3.87
CA TYR A 133 2.23 16.47 -2.48
C TYR A 133 2.76 15.45 -1.49
N SER A 134 2.98 14.21 -1.92
CA SER A 134 3.72 13.22 -1.13
C SER A 134 5.10 13.76 -0.77
N LYS A 135 5.82 14.37 -1.73
CA LYS A 135 7.15 14.93 -1.48
C LYS A 135 7.14 16.19 -0.63
N ILE A 136 6.11 17.02 -0.77
CA ILE A 136 6.00 18.27 -0.01
C ILE A 136 5.50 17.97 1.40
N TYR A 137 4.32 17.39 1.56
CA TYR A 137 3.70 17.25 2.87
C TYR A 137 4.27 16.08 3.65
N ILE A 138 4.28 14.88 3.09
CA ILE A 138 4.78 13.70 3.81
C ILE A 138 6.29 13.83 4.05
N GLY A 139 7.03 14.20 2.99
CA GLY A 139 8.46 14.46 3.06
C GLY A 139 8.88 15.46 4.14
N GLN A 140 8.17 16.58 4.25
CA GLN A 140 8.56 17.67 5.16
C GLN A 140 7.98 17.51 6.58
N VAL A 141 6.83 16.87 6.72
CA VAL A 141 6.10 16.79 8.01
C VAL A 141 6.42 15.50 8.76
N PHE A 142 6.48 14.35 8.08
CA PHE A 142 6.62 13.05 8.74
C PHE A 142 8.07 12.67 9.02
N TRP A 143 9.02 13.20 8.26
CA TRP A 143 10.43 12.89 8.47
C TRP A 143 11.08 13.86 9.47
N PRO A 144 11.84 13.35 10.45
CA PRO A 144 12.51 14.16 11.46
C PRO A 144 13.32 15.29 10.83
N LYS A 145 13.22 16.46 11.48
CA LYS A 145 14.03 17.64 11.19
C LYS A 145 15.42 17.43 11.79
N PHE A 146 16.40 17.05 10.98
CA PHE A 146 17.77 16.88 11.48
C PHE A 146 18.41 18.24 11.75
N ASN A 147 18.88 18.48 12.98
CA ASN A 147 19.63 19.66 13.43
C ASN A 147 21.06 19.71 12.84
N SER A 148 21.21 19.65 11.53
CA SER A 148 22.50 20.00 10.90
C SER A 148 22.55 21.50 10.61
N ILE A 149 23.75 22.10 10.56
CA ILE A 149 23.99 23.48 10.09
C ILE A 149 23.31 23.72 8.72
N GLY A 150 23.15 22.65 7.91
CA GLY A 150 22.41 22.64 6.65
C GLY A 150 20.89 22.85 6.77
N HIS A 151 20.28 22.63 7.94
CA HIS A 151 18.83 22.78 8.16
C HIS A 151 18.42 24.21 8.53
N GLN A 152 19.25 24.96 9.24
CA GLN A 152 19.06 26.42 9.35
C GLN A 152 19.19 27.09 7.98
N THR A 153 19.98 26.50 7.07
CA THR A 153 19.97 26.83 5.65
C THR A 153 18.79 26.25 4.85
N ARG A 154 17.88 25.42 5.40
CA ARG A 154 16.84 24.71 4.62
C ARG A 154 15.51 25.45 4.48
N GLU A 155 15.02 26.13 5.51
CA GLU A 155 13.89 27.06 5.31
C GLU A 155 14.31 28.22 4.43
N SER A 156 15.55 28.70 4.59
CA SER A 156 16.16 29.66 3.66
C SER A 156 16.37 29.04 2.28
N LYS A 157 16.82 27.77 2.13
CA LYS A 157 17.03 27.12 0.82
C LYS A 157 15.74 26.77 0.10
N LEU A 158 14.65 26.41 0.78
CA LEU A 158 13.35 26.15 0.15
C LEU A 158 12.73 27.47 -0.32
N ARG A 159 12.77 28.51 0.53
CA ARG A 159 12.49 29.87 0.09
C ARG A 159 13.42 30.23 -1.07
N ASP A 160 14.72 29.93 -1.04
CA ASP A 160 15.68 30.25 -2.11
C ASP A 160 15.48 29.42 -3.38
N ILE A 161 15.03 28.17 -3.32
CA ILE A 161 14.70 27.35 -4.49
C ILE A 161 13.44 27.92 -5.14
N LYS A 162 12.40 28.21 -4.34
CA LYS A 162 11.20 28.91 -4.82
C LYS A 162 11.57 30.30 -5.36
N ARG A 163 12.46 31.04 -4.69
CA ARG A 163 13.01 32.35 -5.08
C ARG A 163 13.73 32.25 -6.42
N LYS A 164 14.68 31.33 -6.57
CA LYS A 164 15.44 31.10 -7.80
C LYS A 164 14.53 30.72 -8.96
N ARG A 165 13.45 29.97 -8.70
CA ARG A 165 12.44 29.62 -9.71
C ARG A 165 11.61 30.85 -10.11
N ILE A 166 11.02 31.56 -9.15
CA ILE A 166 10.24 32.79 -9.38
C ILE A 166 11.07 33.84 -10.10
N VAL A 167 12.31 34.07 -9.67
CA VAL A 167 13.24 35.02 -10.33
C VAL A 167 13.56 34.58 -11.75
N ARG A 168 13.78 33.29 -11.99
CA ARG A 168 14.05 32.77 -13.34
C ARG A 168 12.84 32.94 -14.26
N ASP A 169 11.65 32.64 -13.78
CA ASP A 169 10.41 32.73 -14.55
C ASP A 169 10.07 34.20 -14.84
N ARG A 170 10.20 35.10 -13.85
CA ARG A 170 10.01 36.55 -14.05
C ARG A 170 11.04 37.17 -14.99
N LYS A 171 12.31 36.76 -14.93
CA LYS A 171 13.33 37.18 -15.90
C LYS A 171 13.00 36.75 -17.32
N ARG A 172 12.47 35.53 -17.51
CA ARG A 172 12.00 35.06 -18.83
C ARG A 172 10.81 35.86 -19.34
N GLU A 173 9.96 36.34 -18.45
CA GLU A 173 8.78 37.15 -18.76
C GLU A 173 9.07 38.66 -18.85
N GLY A 174 10.32 39.09 -18.68
CA GLY A 174 10.70 40.51 -18.67
C GLY A 174 10.13 41.31 -17.48
N LYS A 175 9.74 40.63 -16.40
CA LYS A 175 9.10 41.23 -15.22
C LYS A 175 10.13 41.63 -14.15
N ASN A 176 9.78 42.66 -13.36
CA ASN A 176 10.61 43.17 -12.25
C ASN A 176 10.95 42.06 -11.24
N CYS A 177 12.21 41.95 -10.83
CA CYS A 177 12.72 40.94 -9.89
C CYS A 177 13.13 41.54 -8.54
N ASP A 178 12.48 42.64 -8.15
CA ASP A 178 12.67 43.29 -6.85
C ASP A 178 12.59 42.27 -5.68
N PRO A 179 13.55 42.27 -4.73
CA PRO A 179 13.62 41.29 -3.65
C PRO A 179 12.36 41.20 -2.79
N GLU A 180 11.71 42.34 -2.51
CA GLU A 180 10.55 42.43 -1.62
C GLU A 180 9.30 41.89 -2.32
N LEU A 181 9.12 42.22 -3.60
CA LEU A 181 8.08 41.63 -4.45
C LEU A 181 8.25 40.11 -4.60
N VAL A 182 9.48 39.64 -4.77
CA VAL A 182 9.77 38.21 -4.88
C VAL A 182 9.44 37.49 -3.57
N ASP A 183 9.74 38.09 -2.42
CA ASP A 183 9.44 37.49 -1.11
C ASP A 183 7.92 37.43 -0.86
N GLN A 184 7.16 38.48 -1.23
CA GLN A 184 5.68 38.44 -1.21
C GLN A 184 5.10 37.33 -2.10
N LEU A 185 5.66 37.12 -3.29
CA LEU A 185 5.25 36.04 -4.18
C LEU A 185 5.58 34.65 -3.60
N ILE A 186 6.69 34.50 -2.89
CA ILE A 186 7.03 33.25 -2.20
C ILE A 186 6.00 32.94 -1.13
N ASP A 187 5.62 33.93 -0.32
CA ASP A 187 4.62 33.76 0.73
C ASP A 187 3.25 33.43 0.17
N LYS A 188 2.86 34.06 -0.94
CA LYS A 188 1.66 33.70 -1.68
C LYS A 188 1.69 32.25 -2.15
N VAL A 189 2.79 31.81 -2.77
CA VAL A 189 2.95 30.41 -3.22
C VAL A 189 2.91 29.41 -2.06
N ILE A 190 3.47 29.76 -0.90
CA ILE A 190 3.40 28.90 0.29
C ILE A 190 1.96 28.78 0.80
N LEU A 191 1.20 29.87 0.79
CA LEU A 191 -0.21 29.86 1.17
C LEU A 191 -1.04 29.03 0.19
N GLU A 192 -0.85 29.23 -1.12
CA GLU A 192 -1.50 28.45 -2.19
C GLU A 192 -1.19 26.94 -2.05
N ASP A 193 0.07 26.56 -1.79
CA ASP A 193 0.45 25.16 -1.57
C ASP A 193 -0.30 24.57 -0.34
N LYS A 194 -0.50 25.33 0.74
CA LYS A 194 -1.25 24.86 1.94
C LYS A 194 -2.74 24.69 1.67
N GLU A 195 -3.34 25.62 0.95
CA GLU A 195 -4.75 25.54 0.55
C GLU A 195 -5.00 24.35 -0.38
N GLU A 196 -4.09 24.14 -1.35
CA GLU A 196 -4.15 23.01 -2.28
C GLU A 196 -4.02 21.67 -1.55
N ILE A 197 -3.10 21.55 -0.57
CA ILE A 197 -2.98 20.36 0.28
C ILE A 197 -4.29 20.09 1.03
N THR A 198 -4.88 21.12 1.64
CA THR A 198 -6.14 20.99 2.38
C THR A 198 -7.28 20.50 1.48
N LYS A 199 -7.31 20.98 0.24
CA LYS A 199 -8.29 20.53 -0.76
C LYS A 199 -8.08 19.06 -1.13
N ILE A 200 -6.84 18.64 -1.36
CA ILE A 200 -6.49 17.26 -1.71
C ILE A 200 -6.82 16.30 -0.57
N GLN A 201 -6.51 16.68 0.68
CA GLN A 201 -6.86 15.89 1.85
C GLN A 201 -8.37 15.63 1.88
N LYS A 202 -9.19 16.65 1.67
CA LYS A 202 -10.66 16.50 1.61
C LYS A 202 -11.15 15.67 0.41
N GLU A 203 -10.48 15.78 -0.74
CA GLU A 203 -10.87 15.03 -1.95
C GLU A 203 -10.70 13.51 -1.77
N TYR A 204 -9.57 13.08 -1.19
CA TYR A 204 -9.23 11.66 -1.06
C TYR A 204 -9.63 11.05 0.28
N GLU A 205 -9.99 11.86 1.28
CA GLU A 205 -10.39 11.41 2.62
C GLU A 205 -11.39 10.24 2.60
N PRO A 206 -12.51 10.27 1.84
CA PRO A 206 -13.46 9.15 1.84
C PRO A 206 -12.85 7.81 1.39
N TYR A 207 -11.94 7.85 0.41
CA TYR A 207 -11.25 6.66 -0.08
C TYR A 207 -10.16 6.21 0.90
N ILE A 208 -9.40 7.14 1.48
CA ILE A 208 -8.39 6.84 2.51
C ILE A 208 -9.06 6.21 3.74
N GLU A 209 -10.21 6.72 4.17
CA GLU A 209 -11.01 6.13 5.25
C GLU A 209 -11.48 4.71 4.90
N ALA A 210 -11.86 4.47 3.64
CA ALA A 210 -12.21 3.12 3.19
C ALA A 210 -11.02 2.14 3.24
N LEU A 211 -9.77 2.64 3.13
CA LEU A 211 -8.55 1.83 3.26
C LEU A 211 -8.09 1.66 4.71
N ARG A 212 -8.61 2.43 5.66
CA ARG A 212 -8.17 2.42 7.07
C ARG A 212 -8.08 1.02 7.71
N PRO A 213 -9.00 0.06 7.44
CA PRO A 213 -8.89 -1.29 7.97
C PRO A 213 -7.57 -2.00 7.63
N ILE A 214 -6.92 -1.65 6.51
CA ILE A 214 -5.62 -2.22 6.09
C ILE A 214 -4.49 -1.95 7.10
N GLU A 215 -4.58 -0.92 7.95
CA GLU A 215 -3.55 -0.73 9.01
C GLU A 215 -3.42 -1.93 9.96
N HIS A 216 -4.41 -2.83 10.00
CA HIS A 216 -4.40 -4.04 10.81
C HIS A 216 -3.85 -5.28 10.08
N TYR A 217 -3.63 -5.20 8.76
CA TYR A 217 -3.07 -6.30 7.95
C TYR A 217 -1.54 -6.15 7.87
N ASP A 218 -0.88 -6.31 9.01
CA ASP A 218 0.56 -6.03 9.14
C ASP A 218 1.42 -7.22 8.69
N PRO A 219 2.24 -7.08 7.63
CA PRO A 219 3.10 -8.16 7.13
C PRO A 219 4.22 -8.55 8.11
N VAL A 220 4.44 -7.81 9.20
CA VAL A 220 5.34 -8.19 10.29
C VAL A 220 4.83 -9.38 11.08
N ASN A 221 3.53 -9.39 11.40
CA ASN A 221 2.92 -10.37 12.29
C ASN A 221 1.98 -11.33 11.57
N ASP A 222 1.60 -11.02 10.33
CA ASP A 222 0.62 -11.75 9.56
C ASP A 222 1.18 -12.19 8.20
N PRO A 223 1.48 -13.49 8.02
CA PRO A 223 1.98 -14.00 6.75
C PRO A 223 0.96 -13.90 5.60
N HIS A 224 -0.32 -13.66 5.91
CA HIS A 224 -1.40 -13.51 4.92
C HIS A 224 -1.85 -12.05 4.75
N ALA A 225 -1.05 -11.09 5.25
CA ALA A 225 -1.36 -9.67 5.16
C ALA A 225 -1.66 -9.22 3.73
N ILE A 226 -0.93 -9.73 2.73
CA ILE A 226 -1.10 -9.32 1.34
C ILE A 226 -2.41 -9.80 0.75
N GLU A 227 -2.81 -11.05 1.02
CA GLU A 227 -4.12 -11.57 0.63
C GLU A 227 -5.25 -10.75 1.26
N LYS A 228 -5.13 -10.42 2.55
CA LYS A 228 -6.11 -9.58 3.25
C LYS A 228 -6.22 -8.17 2.66
N MET A 229 -5.09 -7.55 2.31
CA MET A 229 -5.07 -6.25 1.63
C MET A 229 -5.80 -6.32 0.28
N ILE A 230 -5.51 -7.35 -0.53
CA ILE A 230 -6.15 -7.59 -1.83
C ILE A 230 -7.66 -7.81 -1.67
N ASP A 231 -8.05 -8.68 -0.74
CA ASP A 231 -9.45 -8.99 -0.45
C ASP A 231 -10.21 -7.76 0.07
N HIS A 232 -9.54 -6.90 0.83
CA HIS A 232 -10.11 -5.62 1.28
C HIS A 232 -10.37 -4.68 0.11
N PHE A 233 -9.46 -4.58 -0.86
CA PHE A 233 -9.73 -3.82 -2.09
C PHE A 233 -10.96 -4.36 -2.80
N HIS A 234 -11.08 -5.69 -2.95
CA HIS A 234 -12.28 -6.28 -3.56
C HIS A 234 -13.56 -5.98 -2.77
N THR A 235 -13.47 -6.00 -1.45
CA THR A 235 -14.56 -5.68 -0.53
C THR A 235 -15.03 -4.24 -0.69
N VAL A 236 -14.09 -3.29 -0.70
CA VAL A 236 -14.37 -1.89 -0.97
C VAL A 236 -15.02 -1.71 -2.34
N ALA A 237 -14.59 -2.46 -3.35
CA ALA A 237 -15.14 -2.39 -4.72
C ALA A 237 -16.59 -2.89 -4.86
N PHE A 238 -17.00 -3.93 -4.11
CA PHE A 238 -18.39 -4.41 -4.16
C PHE A 238 -19.31 -3.71 -3.15
N THR A 239 -18.79 -3.16 -2.05
CA THR A 239 -19.57 -2.38 -1.08
C THR A 239 -19.77 -0.93 -1.52
N LYS A 240 -18.80 -0.36 -2.26
CA LYS A 240 -18.85 1.00 -2.79
C LYS A 240 -18.35 1.02 -4.24
N GLU A 241 -19.31 0.99 -5.17
CA GLU A 241 -19.02 0.98 -6.61
C GLU A 241 -18.12 2.13 -7.07
N ALA A 242 -18.24 3.29 -6.44
CA ALA A 242 -17.44 4.49 -6.70
C ALA A 242 -15.93 4.34 -6.41
N TYR A 243 -15.46 3.21 -5.88
CA TYR A 243 -14.04 2.97 -5.59
C TYR A 243 -13.39 1.88 -6.46
N ARG A 244 -14.15 1.28 -7.39
CA ARG A 244 -13.61 0.24 -8.29
C ARG A 244 -12.46 0.77 -9.15
N TYR A 245 -12.63 1.97 -9.71
CA TYR A 245 -11.62 2.60 -10.56
C TYR A 245 -10.41 3.08 -9.74
N GLU A 246 -10.68 3.61 -8.55
CA GLU A 246 -9.73 4.14 -7.58
C GLU A 246 -8.78 3.05 -7.11
N ASN A 247 -9.27 1.84 -6.85
CA ASN A 247 -8.45 0.67 -6.52
C ASN A 247 -7.43 0.35 -7.62
N ILE A 248 -7.89 0.26 -8.88
CA ILE A 248 -7.02 -0.03 -10.03
C ILE A 248 -6.00 1.08 -10.22
N ARG A 249 -6.43 2.34 -10.14
CA ARG A 249 -5.56 3.52 -10.24
C ARG A 249 -4.50 3.51 -9.14
N PHE A 250 -4.90 3.22 -7.90
CA PHE A 250 -4.00 3.17 -6.75
C PHE A 250 -2.93 2.08 -6.91
N ILE A 251 -3.33 0.83 -7.17
CA ILE A 251 -2.40 -0.30 -7.33
C ILE A 251 -1.46 -0.07 -8.51
N THR A 252 -1.96 0.49 -9.63
CA THR A 252 -1.13 0.80 -10.80
C THR A 252 -0.05 1.84 -10.46
N GLN A 253 -0.40 2.86 -9.68
CA GLN A 253 0.57 3.88 -9.27
C GLN A 253 1.53 3.35 -8.19
N ALA A 254 1.05 2.53 -7.26
CA ALA A 254 1.90 1.84 -6.28
C ALA A 254 2.96 0.98 -6.98
N LYS A 255 2.58 0.20 -8.00
CA LYS A 255 3.51 -0.57 -8.84
C LYS A 255 4.60 0.31 -9.46
N ARG A 256 4.22 1.46 -10.04
CA ARG A 256 5.18 2.39 -10.66
C ARG A 256 6.17 2.95 -9.64
N LEU A 257 5.68 3.33 -8.45
CA LEU A 257 6.52 3.82 -7.36
C LEU A 257 7.47 2.71 -6.88
N TYR A 258 6.95 1.50 -6.68
CA TYR A 258 7.76 0.34 -6.31
C TYR A 258 8.89 0.09 -7.31
N GLN A 259 8.58 0.07 -8.61
CA GLN A 259 9.59 -0.12 -9.67
C GLN A 259 10.68 0.97 -9.66
N GLN A 260 10.30 2.22 -9.39
CA GLN A 260 11.26 3.32 -9.24
C GLN A 260 12.18 3.09 -8.03
N CYS A 261 11.61 2.79 -6.86
CA CYS A 261 12.37 2.51 -5.64
C CYS A 261 13.28 1.29 -5.81
N TYR A 262 12.73 0.21 -6.35
CA TYR A 262 13.45 -1.03 -6.62
C TYR A 262 14.67 -0.81 -7.53
N SER A 263 14.64 0.17 -8.44
CA SER A 263 15.79 0.50 -9.28
C SER A 263 16.83 1.42 -8.61
N LYS A 264 16.44 2.22 -7.60
CA LYS A 264 17.27 3.30 -7.02
C LYS A 264 17.82 3.00 -5.64
N VAL A 265 17.02 2.39 -4.77
CA VAL A 265 17.41 1.96 -3.41
C VAL A 265 18.41 0.78 -3.37
N PRO A 266 18.68 -0.03 -4.43
CA PRO A 266 19.72 -1.06 -4.42
C PRO A 266 21.17 -0.55 -4.28
N ALA A 267 21.41 0.76 -4.39
CA ALA A 267 22.77 1.31 -4.44
C ALA A 267 23.59 1.08 -3.15
N SER A 268 22.96 0.82 -2.00
CA SER A 268 23.65 0.40 -0.77
C SER A 268 23.55 -1.12 -0.55
N ARG A 269 24.25 -1.92 -1.38
CA ARG A 269 24.32 -3.38 -1.20
C ARG A 269 24.63 -3.79 0.25
N GLY A 270 25.47 -3.02 0.96
CA GLY A 270 25.78 -3.26 2.37
C GLY A 270 24.57 -3.21 3.30
N ILE A 271 23.67 -2.24 3.16
CA ILE A 271 22.46 -2.13 4.00
C ILE A 271 21.40 -3.14 3.56
N MET A 272 21.25 -3.34 2.24
CA MET A 272 20.17 -4.12 1.64
C MET A 272 20.43 -5.64 1.63
N LYS A 273 21.70 -6.06 1.64
CA LYS A 273 22.15 -7.46 1.62
C LYS A 273 23.18 -7.65 2.73
N ASN A 274 22.71 -7.49 3.96
CA ASN A 274 23.50 -7.74 5.15
C ASN A 274 23.00 -9.00 5.82
N ASP A 275 23.89 -9.93 6.11
CA ASP A 275 23.56 -11.14 6.87
C ASP A 275 23.96 -10.99 8.36
N SER A 276 24.64 -9.90 8.72
CA SER A 276 24.99 -9.59 10.12
C SER A 276 23.76 -9.08 10.87
N SER A 277 23.23 -9.93 11.76
CA SER A 277 22.13 -9.60 12.66
C SER A 277 22.46 -8.41 13.57
N GLU A 278 23.70 -8.29 14.03
CA GLU A 278 24.16 -7.15 14.86
C GLU A 278 24.01 -5.81 14.10
N LEU A 279 24.47 -5.75 12.85
CA LEU A 279 24.38 -4.54 12.04
C LEU A 279 22.94 -4.20 11.63
N ILE A 280 22.13 -5.21 11.32
CA ILE A 280 20.70 -5.01 11.06
C ILE A 280 20.04 -4.41 12.30
N ASN A 281 20.30 -4.98 13.48
CA ASN A 281 19.76 -4.50 14.74
C ASN A 281 20.18 -3.06 15.03
N LYS A 282 21.48 -2.73 14.95
CA LYS A 282 21.97 -1.35 15.15
C LYS A 282 21.32 -0.36 14.17
N THR A 283 21.16 -0.76 12.90
CA THR A 283 20.52 0.08 11.88
C THR A 283 19.05 0.31 12.20
N TYR A 284 18.31 -0.75 12.53
CA TYR A 284 16.90 -0.68 12.88
C TYR A 284 16.66 0.21 14.12
N GLU A 285 17.41 0.00 15.21
CA GLU A 285 17.32 0.81 16.44
C GLU A 285 17.65 2.29 16.17
N ARG A 286 18.60 2.57 15.28
CA ARG A 286 18.90 3.95 14.86
C ARG A 286 17.73 4.56 14.11
N LEU A 287 17.12 3.83 13.17
CA LEU A 287 15.93 4.31 12.46
C LEU A 287 14.75 4.53 13.41
N ILE A 288 14.59 3.72 14.46
CA ILE A 288 13.61 3.98 15.52
C ILE A 288 13.89 5.34 16.16
N LYS A 289 15.11 5.56 16.65
CA LYS A 289 15.49 6.78 17.38
C LYS A 289 15.42 8.03 16.50
N GLN A 290 15.90 7.94 15.26
CA GLN A 290 16.00 9.08 14.38
C GLN A 290 14.70 9.37 13.65
N TYR A 291 14.09 8.35 13.04
CA TYR A 291 12.97 8.48 12.12
C TYR A 291 11.63 8.02 12.71
N SER A 292 11.61 7.58 13.96
CA SER A 292 10.38 7.09 14.62
C SER A 292 9.68 6.00 13.81
N ILE A 293 10.44 5.05 13.23
CA ILE A 293 9.87 4.03 12.34
C ILE A 293 8.80 3.15 12.99
N LEU A 294 8.75 3.11 14.33
CA LEU A 294 7.69 2.44 15.08
C LEU A 294 6.29 3.05 14.86
N ARG A 295 6.20 4.25 14.28
CA ARG A 295 4.93 4.80 13.78
C ARG A 295 4.37 3.98 12.61
N PHE A 296 5.22 3.23 11.90
CA PHE A 296 4.87 2.49 10.68
C PHE A 296 4.89 0.98 10.87
N TYR A 297 5.76 0.47 11.74
CA TYR A 297 5.86 -0.96 12.02
C TYR A 297 5.81 -1.21 13.53
N PRO A 298 5.20 -2.32 13.99
CA PRO A 298 5.31 -2.73 15.39
C PRO A 298 6.78 -3.05 15.74
N PRO A 299 7.13 -3.08 17.03
CA PRO A 299 8.44 -3.54 17.47
C PRO A 299 8.68 -4.97 17.00
N VAL A 300 9.87 -5.22 16.45
CA VAL A 300 10.28 -6.53 15.92
C VAL A 300 11.60 -6.92 16.55
N GLU A 301 11.79 -8.21 16.85
CA GLU A 301 13.08 -8.74 17.33
C GLU A 301 13.84 -9.49 16.23
N ASP A 302 13.12 -10.18 15.34
CA ASP A 302 13.68 -10.94 14.23
C ASP A 302 14.50 -10.04 13.26
N PRO A 303 15.81 -10.30 13.07
CA PRO A 303 16.66 -9.50 12.19
C PRO A 303 16.21 -9.51 10.72
N THR A 304 15.68 -10.62 10.21
CA THR A 304 15.22 -10.71 8.82
C THR A 304 14.01 -9.81 8.60
N ILE A 305 13.05 -9.80 9.53
CA ILE A 305 11.89 -8.90 9.45
C ILE A 305 12.30 -7.44 9.67
N ARG A 306 13.25 -7.16 10.59
CA ARG A 306 13.84 -5.82 10.75
C ARG A 306 14.48 -5.31 9.45
N GLN A 307 15.15 -6.19 8.70
CA GLN A 307 15.72 -5.84 7.40
C GLN A 307 14.64 -5.45 6.39
N TYR A 308 13.51 -6.18 6.31
CA TYR A 308 12.39 -5.77 5.45
C TYR A 308 11.78 -4.42 5.87
N CYS A 309 11.67 -4.16 7.17
CA CYS A 309 11.24 -2.85 7.68
C CYS A 309 12.19 -1.73 7.25
N ILE A 310 13.51 -1.94 7.36
CA ILE A 310 14.54 -0.98 6.91
C ILE A 310 14.39 -0.71 5.41
N ILE A 311 14.32 -1.76 4.60
CA ILE A 311 14.24 -1.66 3.13
C ILE A 311 12.97 -0.89 2.73
N SER A 312 11.83 -1.29 3.27
CA SER A 312 10.54 -0.65 2.98
C SER A 312 10.51 0.81 3.46
N PHE A 313 11.10 1.10 4.63
CA PHE A 313 11.29 2.48 5.08
C PHE A 313 12.09 3.31 4.06
N LEU A 314 13.20 2.78 3.51
CA LEU A 314 13.99 3.48 2.50
C LEU A 314 13.22 3.70 1.20
N ASP A 315 12.42 2.73 0.77
CA ASP A 315 11.56 2.85 -0.42
C ASP A 315 10.50 3.95 -0.24
N ILE A 316 9.90 4.00 0.94
CA ILE A 316 8.91 5.04 1.28
C ILE A 316 9.58 6.40 1.44
N LEU A 317 10.76 6.47 2.04
CA LEU A 317 11.55 7.69 2.13
C LEU A 317 11.87 8.23 0.72
N TYR A 318 12.30 7.37 -0.20
CA TYR A 318 12.54 7.73 -1.60
C TYR A 318 11.28 8.29 -2.28
N THR A 319 10.16 7.62 -2.10
CA THR A 319 8.87 7.99 -2.71
C THR A 319 8.35 9.34 -2.22
N THR A 320 8.64 9.66 -0.95
CA THR A 320 8.05 10.81 -0.25
C THR A 320 9.03 11.94 -0.03
N THR A 321 10.24 11.92 -0.59
CA THR A 321 11.21 13.03 -0.49
C THR A 321 11.70 13.48 -1.86
N THR A 322 12.24 14.70 -1.95
CA THR A 322 12.92 15.10 -3.20
C THR A 322 14.20 14.28 -3.40
N LYS A 323 14.74 14.29 -4.62
CA LYS A 323 15.95 13.54 -4.94
C LYS A 323 17.11 13.95 -4.04
N GLU A 324 17.33 15.26 -3.88
CA GLU A 324 18.41 15.83 -3.08
C GLU A 324 18.24 15.46 -1.60
N GLU A 325 17.01 15.53 -1.08
CA GLU A 325 16.73 15.17 0.30
C GLU A 325 16.92 13.67 0.56
N PHE A 326 16.47 12.82 -0.36
CA PHE A 326 16.72 11.40 -0.29
C PHE A 326 18.21 11.11 -0.27
N GLU A 327 19.00 11.68 -1.19
CA GLU A 327 20.44 11.48 -1.27
C GLU A 327 21.16 11.90 0.01
N ASP A 328 20.82 13.07 0.58
CA ASP A 328 21.36 13.54 1.85
C ASP A 328 21.06 12.57 3.01
N ARG A 329 19.79 12.18 3.16
CA ARG A 329 19.34 11.29 4.26
C ARG A 329 19.92 9.90 4.11
N PHE A 330 19.92 9.39 2.87
CA PHE A 330 20.47 8.08 2.54
C PHE A 330 21.98 8.03 2.81
N LYS A 331 22.72 9.09 2.46
CA LYS A 331 24.14 9.21 2.80
C LYS A 331 24.37 9.17 4.30
N LEU A 332 23.60 9.92 5.09
CA LEU A 332 23.72 9.91 6.56
C LEU A 332 23.48 8.50 7.14
N ILE A 333 22.49 7.77 6.63
CA ILE A 333 22.23 6.38 7.02
C ILE A 333 23.43 5.49 6.62
N GLY A 334 23.96 5.66 5.41
CA GLY A 334 25.12 4.93 4.90
C GLY A 334 26.42 5.18 5.66
N ASP A 335 26.71 6.43 5.99
CA ASP A 335 27.90 6.83 6.76
C ASP A 335 27.85 6.19 8.16
N LYS A 336 26.68 6.25 8.82
CA LYS A 336 26.47 5.62 10.13
C LYS A 336 26.52 4.10 10.08
N TYR A 337 25.96 3.49 9.03
CA TYR A 337 26.09 2.05 8.81
C TYR A 337 27.55 1.63 8.63
N SER A 338 28.34 2.41 7.89
CA SER A 338 29.76 2.12 7.64
C SER A 338 30.60 2.20 8.92
N LEU A 339 30.30 3.17 9.80
CA LEU A 339 30.89 3.25 11.12
C LEU A 339 30.57 2.02 11.97
N ASP A 340 29.28 1.64 12.06
CA ASP A 340 28.89 0.44 12.82
C ASP A 340 29.58 -0.81 12.28
N LYS A 341 29.73 -0.91 10.95
CA LYS A 341 30.43 -2.01 10.30
C LYS A 341 31.89 -2.10 10.72
N SER A 342 32.57 -0.97 10.86
CA SER A 342 33.96 -0.93 11.35
C SER A 342 34.11 -1.32 12.84
N GLU A 343 33.02 -1.23 13.61
CA GLU A 343 32.98 -1.56 15.04
C GLU A 343 32.48 -3.00 15.33
N CYS A 344 31.90 -3.70 14.34
CA CYS A 344 31.42 -5.07 14.50
C CYS A 344 32.54 -6.10 14.26
N LYS A 345 32.66 -7.07 15.17
CA LYS A 345 33.73 -8.07 15.19
C LYS A 345 33.77 -8.97 13.95
N ASP A 346 32.63 -9.18 13.28
CA ASP A 346 32.52 -10.05 12.09
C ASP A 346 33.22 -9.49 10.84
N PHE A 347 33.67 -8.22 10.86
CA PHE A 347 34.37 -7.58 9.73
C PHE A 347 35.82 -7.17 10.04
N THR A 348 36.30 -7.42 11.25
CA THR A 348 37.73 -7.41 11.58
C THR A 348 38.33 -8.77 11.20
N LEU A 349 38.81 -8.88 9.95
CA LEU A 349 39.77 -9.87 9.42
C LEU A 349 39.95 -11.18 10.22
N THR A 350 39.48 -12.29 9.64
CA THR A 350 40.41 -13.43 9.40
C THR A 350 41.11 -13.22 8.07
#